data_AF-A0A511ZIJ2-F1
#
_entry.id   AF-A0A511ZIJ2-F1
#
_cell.length_a   1.000
_cell.length_b   1.000
_cell.length_c   1.000
_cell.angle_alpha   90.00
_cell.angle_beta   90.00
_cell.angle_gamma   90.00
#
_symmetry.space_group_name_H-M   'P 1'
#
loop_
_entity.id
_entity.type
_entity.pdbx_description
1 polymer ?
#
loop_
_entity_poly.entity_id
_entity_poly.type
_entity_poly.pdbx_seq_one_letter_code
_entity_poly.pdbx_strand_id
1 'polypeptide(L)' 'MSLKSSIYKFLRIWNDVDAVRKGKVGKRIGRRITGRAAGKTIRKIFK' A
#
# COMPACT_ATOMS: atom_id res chain seq x y z
N MET A 1 -9.91 11.71 -17.41
CA MET A 1 -8.90 11.36 -16.39
C MET A 1 -7.84 12.46 -16.40
N SER A 2 -7.66 13.21 -15.31
CA SER A 2 -6.65 14.29 -15.29
C SER A 2 -5.25 13.72 -15.46
N LEU A 3 -4.34 14.46 -16.10
CA LEU A 3 -2.92 14.11 -16.25
C LEU A 3 -2.30 13.66 -14.91
N LYS A 4 -2.67 14.34 -13.81
CA LYS A 4 -2.23 13.96 -12.46
C LYS A 4 -2.63 12.53 -12.09
N SER A 5 -3.87 12.14 -12.38
CA SER A 5 -4.40 10.80 -12.06
C SER A 5 -3.68 9.71 -12.86
N SER A 6 -3.32 9.98 -14.11
CA SER A 6 -2.53 9.08 -14.94
C SER A 6 -1.12 8.89 -14.37
N ILE A 7 -0.44 9.98 -14.03
CA ILE A 7 0.91 9.94 -13.41
C ILE A 7 0.91 9.11 -12.13
N TYR A 8 -0.08 9.32 -11.24
CA TYR A 8 -0.19 8.54 -10.00
C TYR A 8 -0.43 7.04 -10.25
N LYS A 9 -1.22 6.69 -11.27
CA LYS A 9 -1.43 5.28 -11.65
C LYS A 9 -0.13 4.63 -12.11
N PHE A 10 0.61 5.29 -13.00
CA PHE A 10 1.92 4.81 -13.45
C PHE A 10 2.90 4.67 -12.29
N LEU A 11 2.99 5.68 -11.41
CA LEU A 11 3.84 5.63 -10.22
C LEU A 11 3.49 4.44 -9.32
N ARG A 12 2.20 4.13 -9.16
CA ARG A 12 1.76 3.01 -8.33
C ARG A 12 2.23 1.68 -8.91
N ILE A 13 2.07 1.49 -10.21
CA ILE A 13 2.53 0.29 -10.93
C ILE A 13 4.05 0.19 -10.83
N TRP A 14 4.78 1.27 -11.08
CA TRP A 14 6.24 1.30 -10.99
C TRP A 14 6.75 0.90 -9.60
N ASN A 15 6.13 1.41 -8.54
CA ASN A 15 6.48 1.04 -7.17
C ASN A 15 6.18 -0.43 -6.85
N ASP A 16 5.10 -0.99 -7.42
CA ASP A 16 4.78 -2.42 -7.29
C ASP A 16 5.86 -3.28 -7.96
N VAL A 17 6.28 -2.92 -9.18
CA VAL A 17 7.37 -3.59 -9.90
C VAL A 17 8.70 -3.47 -9.17
N ASP A 18 9.06 -2.28 -8.67
CA ASP A 18 10.31 -2.09 -7.93
C ASP A 18 10.33 -2.88 -6.61
N ALA A 19 9.19 -3.01 -5.94
CA ALA A 19 9.06 -3.85 -4.75
C ALA A 19 9.26 -5.34 -5.07
N VAL A 20 8.77 -5.82 -6.21
CA VAL A 20 8.99 -7.20 -6.71
C VAL A 20 10.47 -7.39 -7.01
N ARG A 21 11.06 -6.51 -7.81
CA ARG A 21 12.47 -6.57 -8.21
C ARG A 21 13.42 -6.57 -7.01
N LYS A 22 13.10 -5.82 -5.96
CA LYS A 22 13.90 -5.76 -4.72
C LYS A 22 13.59 -6.89 -3.73
N GLY A 23 12.68 -7.80 -4.03
CA GLY A 23 12.24 -8.86 -3.11
C GLY A 23 11.53 -8.36 -1.85
N LYS A 24 11.01 -7.12 -1.87
CA LYS A 24 10.40 -6.44 -0.71
C LYS A 24 8.87 -6.49 -0.71
N VAL A 25 8.24 -7.19 -1.65
CA VAL A 25 6.78 -7.35 -1.72
C VAL A 25 6.19 -7.91 -0.43
N GLY A 26 6.80 -8.94 0.15
CA GLY A 26 6.34 -9.52 1.42
C GLY A 26 6.28 -8.49 2.55
N LYS A 27 7.34 -7.67 2.71
CA LYS A 27 7.38 -6.56 3.68
C LYS A 27 6.29 -5.52 3.40
N ARG A 28 6.00 -5.22 2.13
CA ARG A 28 4.96 -4.27 1.73
C ARG A 28 3.55 -4.77 2.03
N ILE A 29 3.29 -6.05 1.73
CA ILE A 29 2.01 -6.70 2.04
C ILE A 29 1.85 -6.79 3.55
N GLY A 30 2.89 -7.24 4.28
CA GLY A 30 2.90 -7.31 5.73
C GLY A 30 2.52 -5.97 6.37
N ARG A 31 3.20 -4.87 6.01
CA ARG A 31 2.86 -3.52 6.50
C ARG A 31 1.40 -3.13 6.23
N ARG A 32 0.86 -3.45 5.05
CA ARG A 32 -0.54 -3.16 4.71
C ARG A 32 -1.52 -3.97 5.57
N ILE A 33 -1.24 -5.25 5.78
CA ILE A 33 -2.06 -6.12 6.62
C ILE A 33 -2.00 -5.65 8.07
N THR A 34 -0.79 -5.45 8.61
CA THR A 34 -0.58 -4.94 9.97
C THR A 34 -1.30 -3.62 10.19
N GLY A 35 -1.16 -2.65 9.27
CA GLY A 35 -1.85 -1.36 9.38
C GLY A 35 -3.38 -1.49 9.34
N ARG A 36 -3.93 -2.36 8.47
CA ARG A 36 -5.37 -2.63 8.42
C ARG A 36 -5.88 -3.31 9.68
N ALA A 37 -5.15 -4.28 10.21
CA ALA A 37 -5.50 -5.00 11.43
C ALA A 37 -5.44 -4.07 12.65
N ALA A 38 -4.35 -3.30 12.78
CA ALA A 38 -4.19 -2.29 13.83
C ALA A 38 -5.31 -1.24 13.76
N GLY A 39 -5.58 -0.67 12.58
CA GLY A 39 -6.66 0.31 12.41
C GLY A 39 -8.04 -0.25 12.75
N LYS A 40 -8.34 -1.50 12.39
CA LYS A 40 -9.59 -2.18 12.80
C LYS A 40 -9.68 -2.37 14.31
N THR A 41 -8.57 -2.72 14.96
CA THR A 41 -8.52 -2.94 16.41
C THR A 41 -8.69 -1.63 17.16
N ILE A 42 -7.93 -0.59 16.78
CA ILE A 42 -8.07 0.77 17.32
C ILE A 42 -9.50 1.26 17.14
N ARG A 43 -10.09 1.11 15.96
CA ARG A 43 -11.49 1.52 15.71
C ARG A 43 -12.49 0.82 16.63
N LYS A 44 -12.25 -0.42 17.05
CA LYS A 44 -13.12 -1.15 18.00
C LYS A 44 -12.93 -0.73 19.46
N ILE A 45 -11.77 -0.17 19.80
CA ILE A 45 -11.46 0.29 21.16
C ILE A 45 -12.04 1.69 21.39
N PHE A 46 -11.97 2.55 20.37
CA PHE A 46 -12.34 3.97 20.47
C PHE A 46 -13.72 4.31 19.89
N LYS A 47 -14.46 3.33 19.36
CA LYS A 47 -15.83 3.49 18.87
C LYS A 47 -16.70 2.39 19.41
#